data_AF-A0A946AML6-F1
#
_entry.id   AF-A0A946AML6-F1
#
_cell.length_a   1.000
_cell.length_b   1.000
_cell.length_c   1.000
_cell.angle_alpha   90.00
_cell.angle_beta   90.00
_cell.angle_gamma   90.00
#
_symmetry.space_group_name_H-M   'P 1'
#
loop_
_entity.id
_entity.type
_entity.pdbx_description
1 polymer ?
#
loop_
_entity_poly.entity_id
_entity_poly.type
_entity_poly.pdbx_seq_one_letter_code
_entity_poly.pdbx_strand_id
1 'polypeptide(L)'
;MTVRKKVAIETDVAQGMHYIDPASGSVVPPIMPSTTFARDENYALMSAGNAYSRDDNPSFRTAEAMLTRLEGGADSMLFSSGMSAAAAV
;
A
#
# COMPACT_ATOMS: atom_id res chain seq x y z
N MET A 1 -8.34 -4.44 -18.19
CA MET A 1 -8.57 -4.06 -16.79
C MET A 1 -9.94 -4.61 -16.39
N THR A 2 -9.97 -5.76 -15.72
CA THR A 2 -11.21 -6.49 -15.44
C THR A 2 -11.99 -5.77 -14.35
N VAL A 3 -13.27 -5.46 -14.61
CA VAL A 3 -14.17 -4.85 -13.61
C VAL A 3 -14.32 -5.84 -12.45
N ARG A 4 -13.83 -5.45 -11.28
CA ARG A 4 -13.85 -6.29 -10.07
C ARG A 4 -15.31 -6.48 -9.64
N LYS A 5 -15.76 -7.74 -9.53
CA LYS A 5 -17.11 -8.05 -9.06
C LYS A 5 -17.28 -7.52 -7.64
N LYS A 6 -18.40 -6.85 -7.35
CA LYS A 6 -18.72 -6.39 -6.00
C LYS A 6 -18.90 -7.62 -5.09
N VAL A 7 -18.01 -7.77 -4.10
CA VAL A 7 -18.04 -8.82 -3.07
C VAL A 7 -18.45 -8.21 -1.73
N ALA A 8 -18.82 -9.08 -0.78
CA ALA A 8 -19.03 -8.68 0.61
C ALA A 8 -17.72 -8.16 1.23
N ILE A 9 -17.81 -7.25 2.20
CA ILE A 9 -16.63 -6.58 2.76
C ILE A 9 -15.71 -7.58 3.48
N GLU A 10 -16.29 -8.55 4.17
CA GLU A 10 -15.59 -9.61 4.89
C GLU A 10 -14.77 -10.47 3.94
N THR A 11 -15.30 -10.73 2.74
CA THR A 11 -14.58 -11.46 1.69
C THR A 11 -13.38 -10.65 1.19
N ASP A 12 -13.56 -9.34 1.01
CA ASP A 12 -12.50 -8.44 0.57
C ASP A 12 -11.37 -8.33 1.61
N VAL A 13 -11.73 -8.25 2.90
CA VAL A 13 -10.79 -8.26 4.02
C VAL A 13 -10.00 -9.56 4.05
N ALA A 14 -10.70 -10.70 4.01
CA ALA A 14 -10.08 -12.02 4.09
C ALA A 14 -9.11 -12.29 2.92
N GLN A 15 -9.39 -11.71 1.75
CA GLN A 15 -8.59 -11.89 0.53
C GLN A 15 -7.55 -10.79 0.32
N GLY A 16 -7.42 -9.83 1.24
CA GLY A 16 -6.48 -8.71 1.10
C GLY A 16 -6.70 -7.94 -0.20
N MET A 17 -7.96 -7.65 -0.54
CA MET A 17 -8.36 -7.03 -1.79
C MET A 17 -7.93 -7.78 -3.06
N HIS A 18 -7.82 -9.11 -3.00
CA HIS A 18 -7.33 -9.93 -4.12
C HIS A 18 -5.99 -9.43 -4.66
N TYR A 19 -5.11 -9.00 -3.77
CA TYR A 19 -3.78 -8.54 -4.14
C TYR A 19 -3.01 -9.64 -4.89
N ILE A 20 -2.31 -9.25 -5.96
CA ILE A 20 -1.37 -10.09 -6.69
C ILE A 20 -0.14 -9.24 -6.95
N ASP A 21 1.01 -9.68 -6.47
CA ASP A 21 2.28 -9.02 -6.74
C ASP A 21 2.64 -9.18 -8.23
N PRO A 22 2.78 -8.10 -9.00
CA PRO A 22 3.08 -8.20 -10.43
C PRO A 22 4.48 -8.75 -10.72
N ALA A 23 5.43 -8.65 -9.78
CA ALA A 23 6.79 -9.12 -9.98
C ALA A 23 6.94 -10.65 -9.79
N SER A 24 6.28 -11.21 -8.77
CA SER A 24 6.43 -12.63 -8.40
C SER A 24 5.18 -13.49 -8.60
N GLY A 25 4.00 -12.88 -8.80
CA GLY A 25 2.72 -13.59 -8.77
C GLY A 25 2.26 -13.99 -7.36
N SER A 26 2.95 -13.54 -6.30
CA SER A 26 2.56 -13.81 -4.91
C SER A 26 1.20 -13.20 -4.59
N VAL A 27 0.35 -13.97 -3.90
CA VAL A 27 -0.93 -13.50 -3.35
C VAL A 27 -0.77 -12.79 -2.00
N VAL A 28 0.39 -12.93 -1.37
CA VAL A 28 0.74 -12.23 -0.14
C VAL A 28 1.58 -11.00 -0.50
N PRO A 29 1.19 -9.78 -0.07
CA PRO A 29 2.00 -8.59 -0.26
C PRO A 29 3.42 -8.77 0.30
N PRO A 30 4.47 -8.45 -0.48
CA PRO A 30 5.84 -8.59 0.00
C PRO A 30 6.15 -7.57 1.10
N ILE A 31 7.08 -7.94 1.98
CA ILE A 31 7.64 -7.02 2.97
C ILE A 31 8.84 -6.32 2.31
N MET A 32 8.82 -4.98 2.26
CA MET A 32 9.88 -4.15 1.70
C MET A 32 10.67 -3.46 2.84
N PRO A 33 11.73 -4.08 3.38
CA PRO A 33 12.53 -3.52 4.47
C PRO A 33 13.52 -2.45 4.02
N SER A 34 13.54 -2.12 2.72
CA SER A 34 14.45 -1.11 2.17
C SER A 34 14.04 0.28 2.62
N THR A 35 15.03 1.10 2.97
CA THR A 35 14.81 2.52 3.31
C THR A 35 14.83 3.42 2.09
N THR A 36 15.60 3.06 1.07
CA THR A 36 15.75 3.81 -0.19
C THR A 36 15.43 2.92 -1.38
N PHE A 37 15.07 3.53 -2.51
CA PHE A 37 14.66 2.82 -3.72
C PHE A 37 15.48 3.23 -4.94
N ALA A 38 15.55 2.32 -5.92
CA ALA A 38 16.40 2.47 -7.08
C ALA A 38 15.94 3.60 -8.02
N ARG A 39 16.93 4.21 -8.68
CA ARG A 39 16.78 5.20 -9.73
C ARG A 39 17.41 4.70 -11.02
N ASP A 40 16.90 5.14 -12.16
CA ASP A 40 17.48 4.84 -13.47
C ASP A 40 18.72 5.71 -13.75
N GLU A 41 19.29 5.56 -14.95
CA GLU A 41 20.48 6.29 -15.43
C GLU A 41 20.28 7.81 -15.50
N ASN A 42 19.02 8.27 -15.62
CA ASN A 42 18.65 9.68 -15.62
C ASN A 42 18.29 10.18 -14.21
N TYR A 43 18.57 9.38 -13.18
CA TYR A 43 18.23 9.66 -11.79
C TYR A 43 16.71 9.74 -11.51
N ALA A 44 15.87 9.22 -12.39
CA ALA A 44 14.42 9.13 -12.18
C ALA A 44 14.07 7.91 -11.32
N LEU A 45 13.00 8.00 -10.53
CA LEU A 45 12.53 6.88 -9.71
C LEU A 45 12.05 5.74 -10.60
N MET A 46 12.51 4.51 -10.36
CA MET A 46 12.06 3.33 -11.09
C MET A 46 10.59 2.97 -10.79
N SER A 47 10.09 3.40 -9.63
CA SER A 47 8.68 3.26 -9.23
C SER A 47 8.21 4.58 -8.65
N ALA A 48 7.18 5.17 -9.25
CA ALA A 48 6.60 6.42 -8.78
C ALA A 48 6.14 6.28 -7.31
N GLY A 49 6.37 7.33 -6.51
CA GLY A 49 6.07 7.35 -5.08
C GLY A 49 7.13 6.69 -4.20
N ASN A 50 7.96 5.79 -4.72
CA ASN A 50 8.98 5.09 -3.92
C ASN A 50 10.31 5.85 -3.96
N ALA A 51 10.42 6.97 -3.24
CA ALA A 51 11.70 7.67 -3.08
C ALA A 51 12.46 7.22 -1.83
N TYR A 52 11.78 7.24 -0.69
CA TYR A 52 12.34 6.90 0.61
C TYR A 52 11.22 6.39 1.52
N SER A 53 11.50 5.36 2.34
CA SER A 53 10.50 4.60 3.08
C SER A 53 9.77 5.38 4.18
N ARG A 54 10.30 6.55 4.57
CA ARG A 54 9.65 7.44 5.53
C ARG A 54 8.38 8.05 4.95
N ASP A 55 8.43 8.41 3.67
CA ASP A 55 7.35 9.14 3.01
C ASP A 55 6.35 8.15 2.40
N ASP A 56 6.84 7.04 1.84
CA ASP A 56 6.01 5.99 1.26
C ASP A 56 6.77 4.65 1.21
N ASN A 57 6.08 3.55 1.48
CA ASN A 57 6.59 2.20 1.37
C ASN A 57 5.52 1.29 0.76
N PRO A 58 5.83 0.48 -0.26
CA PRO A 58 4.88 -0.45 -0.87
C PRO A 58 4.17 -1.40 0.12
N SER A 59 4.84 -1.73 1.23
CA SER A 59 4.29 -2.59 2.28
C SER A 59 3.12 -1.92 3.02
N PHE A 60 3.06 -0.59 3.06
CA PHE A 60 2.02 0.16 3.79
C PHE A 60 0.76 0.36 2.95
N ARG A 61 0.93 0.57 1.64
CA ARG A 61 -0.15 0.90 0.69
C ARG A 61 -1.32 -0.08 0.71
N THR A 62 -1.05 -1.38 0.88
CA THR A 62 -2.14 -2.38 0.92
C THR A 62 -3.01 -2.18 2.16
N ALA A 63 -2.41 -1.87 3.32
CA ALA A 63 -3.14 -1.60 4.55
C ALA A 63 -3.89 -0.26 4.46
N GLU A 64 -3.25 0.79 3.94
CA GLU A 64 -3.86 2.11 3.73
C GLU A 64 -5.07 2.05 2.79
N ALA A 65 -4.93 1.37 1.64
CA ALA A 65 -6.04 1.16 0.71
C ALA A 65 -7.18 0.36 1.35
N MET A 66 -6.86 -0.63 2.19
CA MET A 66 -7.85 -1.45 2.87
C MET A 66 -8.62 -0.63 3.92
N LEU A 67 -7.93 0.19 4.71
CA LEU A 67 -8.55 1.09 5.69
C LEU A 67 -9.43 2.14 5.02
N THR A 68 -8.93 2.77 3.94
CA THR A 68 -9.69 3.72 3.13
C THR A 68 -11.00 3.10 2.65
N ARG A 69 -10.93 1.85 2.19
CA ARG A 69 -12.10 1.10 1.72
C ARG A 69 -13.09 0.75 2.81
N LEU A 70 -12.61 0.41 4.01
CA LEU A 70 -13.46 0.09 5.16
C LEU A 70 -14.20 1.33 5.68
N GLU A 71 -13.50 2.46 5.77
CA GLU A 71 -14.04 3.71 6.32
C GLU A 71 -14.81 4.54 5.28
N GLY A 72 -14.67 4.23 3.98
CA GLY A 72 -15.25 5.03 2.90
C GLY A 72 -14.62 6.42 2.76
N GLY A 73 -13.38 6.57 3.23
CA GLY A 73 -12.60 7.80 3.13
C GLY A 73 -12.05 8.06 1.72
N ALA A 74 -11.46 9.24 1.53
CA ALA A 74 -10.77 9.58 0.29
C ALA A 74 -9.37 8.93 0.20
N ASP A 75 -8.70 8.81 1.35
CA ASP A 75 -7.37 8.19 1.50
C ASP A 75 -7.13 7.78 2.97
N SER A 76 -6.03 7.09 3.25
CA SER A 76 -5.58 6.75 4.61
C SER A 76 -4.06 6.71 4.67
N MET A 77 -3.49 7.05 5.83
CA MET A 77 -2.05 6.98 6.08
C MET A 77 -1.76 6.11 7.30
N LEU A 78 -0.73 5.26 7.19
CA LEU A 78 -0.29 4.39 8.27
C LEU A 78 0.81 5.07 9.12
N PHE A 79 0.65 5.03 10.43
CA PHE A 79 1.61 5.59 11.38
C PHE A 79 2.16 4.54 12.34
N SER A 80 3.30 4.85 12.97
CA SER A 80 3.97 3.97 13.93
C SER A 80 3.16 3.73 15.22
N SER A 81 2.22 4.60 15.54
CA SER A 81 1.33 4.47 16.71
C SER A 81 0.08 5.32 16.55
N GLY A 82 -0.94 5.05 17.37
CA GLY A 82 -2.14 5.89 17.44
C GLY A 82 -1.85 7.33 17.89
N MET A 83 -0.87 7.53 18.79
CA MET A 83 -0.45 8.87 19.21
C MET A 83 0.27 9.62 18.08
N SER A 84 1.08 8.92 17.28
CA SER A 84 1.73 9.50 16.10
C SER A 84 0.69 9.95 15.07
N ALA A 85 -0.36 9.14 14.86
CA ALA A 85 -1.47 9.50 13.97
C ALA A 85 -2.22 10.73 14.50
N ALA A 86 -2.54 10.76 15.79
CA ALA A 86 -3.24 11.90 16.40
C ALA A 86 -2.41 13.20 16.38
N ALA A 87 -1.09 13.11 16.52
CA ALA A 87 -0.21 14.28 16.52
C ALA A 87 0.09 14.83 15.10
N ALA A 88 -0.13 14.04 14.05
CA ALA A 88 0.10 14.43 12.66
C ALA A 88 -1.08 15.18 12.02
N VAL A 89 -2.24 15.21 12.69
CA VAL A 89 -3.48 15.89 12.29
C VAL A 89 -3.65 17.17 13.10
#